data_AF-A0A7X7DQW0-F1
#
_entry.id   AF-A0A7X7DQW0-F1
#
_cell.length_a   1.000
_cell.length_b   1.000
_cell.length_c   1.000
_cell.angle_alpha   90.00
_cell.angle_beta   90.00
_cell.angle_gamma   90.00
#
_symmetry.space_group_name_H-M   'P 1'
#
loop_
_entity.id
_entity.type
_entity.pdbx_description
1 polymer ?
#
loop_
_entity_poly.entity_id
_entity_poly.type
_entity_poly.pdbx_seq_one_letter_code
_entity_poly.pdbx_strand_id
1 'polypeptide(L)' 'MITISRNRHTKKLLDLGLIPGCKGEVLTNTGGRIVIIVNGSRLALGRAMSQVILVLLTE' A
#
# COMPACT_ATOMS: atom_id res chain seq x y z
N MET A 1 3.47 9.80 -0.05
CA MET A 1 4.04 9.23 1.20
C MET A 1 3.02 8.29 1.82
N ILE A 2 3.40 7.05 2.13
CA ILE A 2 2.49 6.05 2.71
C ILE A 2 2.59 6.05 4.24
N THR A 3 1.45 6.02 4.94
CA THR A 3 1.33 5.89 6.40
C THR A 3 0.47 4.67 6.71
N ILE A 4 0.95 3.78 7.57
CA ILE A 4 0.25 2.52 7.92
C ILE A 4 -0.28 2.62 9.34
N SER A 5 -1.60 2.44 9.50
CA SER A 5 -2.22 2.36 10.83
C SER A 5 -1.97 0.99 11.47
N ARG A 6 -1.87 0.93 12.80
CA ARG A 6 -1.68 -0.34 13.53
C ARG A 6 -2.92 -1.21 13.38
N ASN A 7 -2.77 -2.36 12.72
CA ASN A 7 -3.78 -3.41 12.59
C ASN A 7 -3.10 -4.78 12.44
N ARG A 8 -3.86 -5.89 12.49
CA ARG A 8 -3.41 -7.27 12.27
C ARG A 8 -2.62 -7.46 10.96
N HIS A 9 -2.85 -6.59 9.96
CA HIS A 9 -2.17 -6.64 8.66
C HIS A 9 -0.85 -5.86 8.60
N THR A 10 -0.49 -5.10 9.64
CA THR A 10 0.71 -4.24 9.63
C THR A 10 1.98 -5.06 9.41
N LYS A 11 2.14 -6.21 10.06
CA LYS A 11 3.31 -7.07 9.87
C LYS A 11 3.48 -7.49 8.41
N LYS A 12 2.40 -7.97 7.78
CA LYS A 12 2.40 -8.41 6.38
C LYS A 12 2.70 -7.26 5.41
N LEU A 13 2.25 -6.04 5.70
CA LEU A 13 2.57 -4.87 4.89
C LEU A 13 4.07 -4.53 4.96
N LEU A 14 4.64 -4.56 6.17
CA LEU A 14 6.08 -4.35 6.37
C LEU A 14 6.91 -5.43 5.67
N ASP A 15 6.49 -6.71 5.75
CA ASP A 15 7.15 -7.84 5.07
C ASP A 15 7.14 -7.68 3.53
N LEU A 16 6.15 -6.97 2.97
CA LEU A 16 6.04 -6.65 1.54
C LEU A 16 6.81 -5.37 1.15
N GLY A 17 7.53 -4.74 2.09
CA GLY A 17 8.27 -3.50 1.84
C GLY A 17 7.40 -2.24 1.85
N LEU A 18 6.13 -2.34 2.28
CA LEU A 18 5.28 -1.18 2.53
C LEU A 18 5.58 -0.67 3.94
N ILE A 19 6.48 0.30 4.00
CA ILE A 19 6.91 0.95 5.25
C ILE A 19 6.43 2.41 5.27
N PRO A 20 6.18 3.00 6.45
CA PRO A 20 5.88 4.43 6.54
C PRO A 20 6.96 5.28 5.85
N GLY A 21 6.56 6.26 5.06
CA GLY A 21 7.49 7.10 4.31
C GLY A 21 7.76 6.64 2.87
N CYS A 22 7.43 5.39 2.51
CA CYS A 22 7.70 4.93 1.14
C CYS A 22 6.86 5.68 0.09
N LYS A 23 7.42 5.79 -1.11
CA LYS A 23 6.80 6.37 -2.29
C LYS A 23 6.49 5.26 -3.30
N GLY A 24 5.46 5.47 -4.10
CA GLY A 24 5.04 4.52 -5.10
C GLY A 24 3.94 5.07 -5.98
N GLU A 25 3.55 4.26 -6.94
CA GLU A 25 2.57 4.62 -7.96
C GLU A 25 1.37 3.68 -7.89
N VAL A 26 0.17 4.24 -8.05
CA VAL A 26 -1.04 3.45 -8.19
C VAL A 26 -1.21 3.08 -9.66
N LEU A 27 -1.09 1.81 -9.99
CA LEU A 27 -1.30 1.32 -11.36
C LEU A 27 -2.77 1.12 -11.69
N THR A 28 -3.53 0.55 -10.76
CA THR A 28 -4.98 0.29 -10.96
C THR A 28 -5.72 0.38 -9.63
N ASN A 29 -6.90 0.99 -9.65
CA ASN A 29 -7.80 1.06 -8.50
C ASN A 29 -9.23 0.73 -8.95
N THR A 30 -9.50 -0.55 -9.17
CA THR A 30 -10.81 -1.03 -9.66
C THR A 30 -11.35 -2.15 -8.79
N GLY A 31 -12.56 -1.94 -8.25
CA GLY A 31 -13.57 -2.94 -7.92
C GLY A 31 -13.25 -4.07 -6.93
N GLY A 32 -12.03 -4.19 -6.40
CA GLY A 32 -11.68 -5.27 -5.46
C GLY A 32 -10.21 -5.34 -5.04
N ARG A 33 -9.30 -4.82 -5.85
CA ARG A 33 -7.88 -4.72 -5.50
C ARG A 33 -7.27 -3.40 -5.99
N ILE A 34 -6.34 -2.88 -5.21
CA ILE A 34 -5.46 -1.79 -5.63
C ILE A 34 -4.13 -2.41 -6.01
N VAL A 35 -3.62 -2.06 -7.18
CA VAL A 35 -2.29 -2.48 -7.62
C VAL A 35 -1.38 -1.28 -7.56
N ILE A 36 -0.26 -1.43 -6.85
CA ILE A 36 0.75 -0.39 -6.68
C ILE A 36 2.13 -0.89 -7.09
N ILE A 37 3.01 0.01 -7.48
CA ILE A 37 4.46 -0.21 -7.53
C ILE A 37 5.09 0.53 -6.37
N VAL A 38 5.85 -0.18 -5.55
CA VAL A 38 6.66 0.40 -4.45
C VAL A 38 8.02 -0.28 -4.48
N ASN A 39 9.11 0.49 -4.43
CA ASN A 39 10.49 -0.02 -4.50
C ASN A 39 10.71 -1.00 -5.67
N GLY A 40 10.16 -0.70 -6.85
CA GLY A 40 10.25 -1.55 -8.04
C GLY A 40 9.44 -2.86 -7.98
N SER A 41 8.75 -3.14 -6.88
CA SER A 41 7.92 -4.34 -6.71
C SER A 41 6.45 -4.03 -6.97
N ARG A 42 5.79 -4.88 -7.77
CA ARG A 42 4.37 -4.78 -8.07
C ARG A 42 3.54 -5.54 -7.04
N LEU A 43 2.73 -4.83 -6.27
CA LEU A 43 1.91 -5.39 -5.19
C LEU A 43 0.42 -5.25 -5.52
N ALA A 44 -0.33 -6.33 -5.33
CA ALA A 44 -1.79 -6.32 -5.41
C ALA A 44 -2.39 -6.41 -4.00
N LEU A 45 -2.99 -5.32 -3.54
CA LEU A 45 -3.61 -5.23 -2.23
C LEU A 45 -5.12 -5.48 -2.36
N GLY A 46 -5.60 -6.54 -1.71
CA GLY A 46 -7.03 -6.77 -1.54
C GLY A 46 -7.64 -5.74 -0.58
N ARG A 47 -8.98 -5.63 -0.63
CA ARG A 47 -9.77 -4.65 0.14
C ARG A 47 -9.37 -4.50 1.62
N ALA A 48 -9.18 -5.61 2.34
CA ALA A 48 -8.82 -5.57 3.77
C ALA A 48 -7.44 -4.94 4.04
N MET A 49 -6.48 -5.15 3.13
CA MET A 49 -5.13 -4.59 3.27
C MET A 49 -5.06 -3.14 2.79
N SER A 50 -5.80 -2.78 1.74
CA SER A 50 -5.79 -1.41 1.24
C SER A 50 -6.50 -0.42 2.18
N GLN A 51 -7.53 -0.84 2.90
CA GLN A 51 -8.31 0.03 3.81
C GLN A 51 -7.53 0.54 5.04
N VAL A 52 -6.41 -0.08 5.38
CA VAL A 52 -5.60 0.30 6.55
C VAL A 52 -4.38 1.15 6.20
N ILE A 53 -4.25 1.51 4.92
CA ILE A 53 -3.13 2.29 4.38
C ILE A 53 -3.64 3.67 4.05
N LEU A 54 -3.03 4.67 4.65
CA LEU A 54 -3.26 6.08 4.33
C LEU A 54 -2.14 6.56 3.41
N VAL A 55 -2.49 7.32 2.39
CA VAL A 55 -1.53 7.83 1.41
C VAL A 55 -1.70 9.33 1.27
N LEU A 56 -0.58 10.01 1.09
CA LEU A 56 -0.52 11.40 0.64
C LEU A 56 -0.17 11.41 -0.85
N LEU A 57 -1.02 12.06 -1.64
CA LEU A 57 -0.73 12.37 -3.03
C LEU A 57 0.49 13.30 -3.08
N THR A 58 1.46 12.95 -3.90
CA THR A 58 2.66 13.74 -4.15
C THR A 58 2.71 14.03 -5.63
N GLU A 59 3.05 15.27 -5.98
CA GLU A 59 3.30 15.70 -7.37
C GLU A 59 4.49 14.96 -7.99
#